data_AF-A0A1Y1Z7W2-F1
#
_entry.id   AF-A0A1Y1Z7W2-F1
#
_cell.length_a   1.000
_cell.length_b   1.000
_cell.length_c   1.000
_cell.angle_alpha   90.00
_cell.angle_beta   90.00
_cell.angle_gamma   90.00
#
_symmetry.space_group_name_H-M   'P 1'
#
loop_
_entity.id
_entity.type
_entity.pdbx_description
1 polymer ?
#
loop_
_entity_poly.entity_id
_entity_poly.type
_entity_poly.pdbx_seq_one_letter_code
_entity_poly.pdbx_strand_id
1 'polypeptide(L)'
;HPRCSQAGSTVLPTRVIDVGEEKSPPFLLETNGAHGQYLALSHRWPISLKYKTIMTNLAQHCREMQLESFPATLRDSLIVCRNVGIRYVWIDARCIIQDSSED
;
A
#
# COMPACT_ATOMS: atom_id res chain seq x y z
N HIS A 1 -17.79 15.83 13.09
CA HIS A 1 -17.17 14.68 13.79
C HIS A 1 -15.78 15.09 14.26
N PRO A 2 -15.48 15.15 15.57
CA PRO A 2 -14.25 15.77 16.08
C PRO A 2 -13.07 14.78 16.23
N ARG A 3 -12.98 13.76 15.39
CA ARG A 3 -11.86 12.80 15.39
C ARG A 3 -11.06 12.86 14.08
N CYS A 4 -10.78 14.08 13.62
CA CYS A 4 -9.63 14.27 12.73
C CYS A 4 -8.38 14.11 13.60
N SER A 5 -7.93 12.87 13.76
CA SER A 5 -6.71 12.53 14.47
C SER A 5 -5.56 13.28 13.81
N GLN A 6 -4.95 14.16 14.61
CA GLN A 6 -3.75 14.92 14.33
C GLN A 6 -2.71 14.09 13.54
N ALA A 7 -2.05 14.73 12.57
CA ALA A 7 -0.92 14.22 11.81
C ALA A 7 0.30 13.90 12.71
N GLY A 8 0.18 12.85 13.52
CA GLY A 8 1.22 12.28 14.35
C GLY A 8 1.53 10.88 13.84
N SER A 9 2.81 10.52 13.78
CA SER A 9 3.27 9.21 13.32
C SER A 9 2.50 8.08 14.02
N THR A 10 1.75 7.30 13.24
CA THR A 10 1.02 6.12 13.72
C THR A 10 1.88 4.88 13.51
N VAL A 11 1.60 3.83 14.29
CA VAL A 11 2.16 2.51 14.00
C VAL A 11 1.70 2.10 12.61
N LEU A 12 2.66 1.79 11.75
CA LEU A 12 2.42 1.29 10.41
C LEU A 12 1.97 -0.18 10.52
N PRO A 13 1.00 -0.60 9.70
CA PRO A 13 0.66 -2.01 9.56
C PRO A 13 1.88 -2.78 9.04
N THR A 14 1.92 -4.10 9.29
CA THR A 14 3.05 -4.99 8.99
C THR A 14 3.66 -4.77 7.62
N ARG A 15 2.82 -4.44 6.62
CA ARG A 15 3.24 -4.13 5.25
C ARG A 15 2.57 -2.87 4.75
N VAL A 16 3.33 -1.97 4.14
CA VAL A 16 2.82 -0.79 3.43
C VAL A 16 3.49 -0.71 2.06
N ILE A 17 2.86 -0.04 1.11
CA ILE A 17 3.48 0.34 -0.15
C ILE A 17 4.18 1.66 0.09
N ASP A 18 5.50 1.67 -0.07
CA ASP A 18 6.26 2.91 -0.16
C ASP A 18 6.06 3.45 -1.57
N VAL A 19 5.45 4.63 -1.67
CA VAL A 19 5.16 5.24 -2.98
C VAL A 19 6.38 5.88 -3.61
N GLY A 20 7.52 5.92 -2.91
CA GLY A 20 8.76 6.56 -3.33
C GLY A 20 8.60 8.05 -3.60
N GLU A 21 9.68 8.65 -4.10
CA GLU A 21 9.66 9.99 -4.67
C GLU A 21 9.23 9.95 -6.14
N GLU A 22 9.07 11.11 -6.79
CA GLU A 22 8.49 11.28 -8.12
C GLU A 22 9.00 10.27 -9.18
N LYS A 23 10.30 9.91 -9.10
CA LYS A 23 10.99 9.03 -10.06
C LYS A 23 11.23 7.61 -9.56
N SER A 24 10.90 7.30 -8.31
CA SER A 24 11.14 5.97 -7.74
C SER A 24 9.94 5.06 -7.99
N PRO A 25 10.15 3.79 -8.38
CA PRO A 25 9.09 2.82 -8.44
C PRO A 25 8.60 2.50 -7.02
N PRO A 26 7.28 2.34 -6.80
CA PRO A 26 6.80 1.92 -5.50
C PRO A 26 7.12 0.45 -5.26
N PHE A 27 7.28 0.10 -3.99
CA PHE A 27 7.58 -1.25 -3.56
C PHE A 27 6.87 -1.57 -2.25
N LEU A 28 6.64 -2.86 -1.97
CA LEU A 28 6.12 -3.27 -0.68
C LEU A 28 7.24 -3.18 0.36
N LEU A 29 7.02 -2.39 1.40
CA LEU A 29 7.88 -2.29 2.56
C LEU A 29 7.23 -3.01 3.74
N GLU A 30 7.96 -3.98 4.31
CA GLU A 30 7.58 -4.57 5.59
C GLU A 30 8.07 -3.68 6.73
N THR A 31 7.13 -3.05 7.43
CA THR A 31 7.44 -2.04 8.44
C THR A 31 7.69 -2.66 9.80
N ASN A 32 7.21 -3.88 10.05
CA ASN A 32 7.31 -4.60 11.33
C ASN A 32 6.99 -3.72 12.57
N GLY A 33 6.02 -2.81 12.45
CA GLY A 33 5.62 -1.91 13.54
C GLY A 33 6.38 -0.58 13.58
N ALA A 34 7.04 -0.17 12.48
CA ALA A 34 7.62 1.16 12.38
C ALA A 34 6.55 2.26 12.51
N HIS A 35 6.98 3.48 12.83
CA HIS A 35 6.08 4.63 12.98
C HIS A 35 6.18 5.54 11.76
N GLY A 36 5.04 5.96 11.23
CA GLY A 36 4.99 6.83 10.05
C GLY A 36 3.59 7.34 9.74
N GLN A 37 3.51 8.23 8.77
CA GLN A 37 2.22 8.68 8.22
C GLN A 37 1.90 7.83 7.00
N TYR A 38 0.75 7.16 7.03
CA TYR A 38 0.27 6.37 5.90
C TYR A 38 -1.18 6.68 5.57
N LEU A 39 -1.56 6.46 4.32
CA LEU A 39 -2.94 6.51 3.88
C LEU A 39 -3.50 5.09 3.78
N ALA A 40 -4.59 4.80 4.48
CA ALA A 40 -5.30 3.53 4.34
C ALA A 40 -6.32 3.63 3.20
N LEU A 41 -6.18 2.77 2.19
CA LEU A 41 -7.09 2.62 1.06
C LEU A 41 -7.75 1.25 1.14
N SER A 42 -8.98 1.22 1.64
CA SER A 42 -9.84 0.04 1.62
C SER A 42 -10.95 0.28 0.60
N HIS A 43 -10.76 -0.25 -0.62
CA HIS A 43 -11.73 -0.09 -1.71
C HIS A 43 -12.06 -1.46 -2.30
N ARG A 44 -13.23 -1.61 -2.92
CA ARG A 44 -13.55 -2.83 -3.66
C ARG A 44 -12.81 -2.82 -5.00
N TRP A 45 -11.59 -3.32 -4.99
CA TRP A 45 -10.78 -3.46 -6.19
C TRP A 45 -11.39 -4.53 -7.12
N PRO A 46 -11.38 -4.33 -8.44
CA PRO A 46 -11.77 -5.39 -9.37
C PRO A 46 -10.84 -6.59 -9.15
N ILE A 47 -11.42 -7.71 -8.70
CA ILE A 47 -10.73 -8.91 -8.24
C ILE A 47 -10.10 -9.63 -9.44
N SER A 48 -9.02 -9.09 -10.00
CA SER A 48 -8.18 -9.83 -10.94
C SER A 48 -7.07 -10.53 -10.15
N LEU A 49 -6.77 -11.78 -10.50
CA LEU A 49 -5.74 -12.62 -9.84
C LEU A 49 -4.37 -11.92 -9.72
N LYS A 50 -4.05 -11.02 -10.65
CA LYS A 50 -2.80 -10.22 -10.64
C LYS A 50 -2.70 -9.19 -9.50
N TYR A 51 -3.81 -8.91 -8.82
CA TYR A 51 -3.85 -7.89 -7.77
C TYR A 51 -3.79 -8.48 -6.37
N LYS A 52 -4.08 -9.78 -6.23
CA LYS A 52 -3.97 -10.47 -4.95
C LYS A 52 -2.51 -10.69 -4.61
N THR A 53 -2.11 -10.24 -3.43
CA THR A 53 -0.85 -10.71 -2.84
C THR A 53 -1.07 -12.13 -2.32
N ILE A 54 -0.46 -13.09 -3.00
CA ILE A 54 -0.34 -14.48 -2.57
C ILE A 54 1.11 -14.72 -2.14
N MET A 55 1.38 -15.70 -1.27
CA MET A 55 2.74 -15.94 -0.75
C MET A 55 3.80 -16.06 -1.86
N THR A 56 3.43 -16.64 -3.00
CA THR A 56 4.31 -16.84 -4.15
C THR A 56 4.67 -15.55 -4.89
N ASN A 57 3.81 -14.51 -4.85
CA ASN A 57 4.05 -13.21 -5.50
C ASN A 57 4.50 -12.12 -4.52
N LEU A 58 4.49 -12.39 -3.21
CA LEU A 58 4.92 -11.46 -2.17
C LEU A 58 6.37 -11.00 -2.38
N ALA A 59 7.28 -11.94 -2.62
CA ALA A 59 8.70 -11.64 -2.83
C ALA A 59 8.94 -10.75 -4.06
N GLN A 60 8.15 -10.93 -5.12
CA GLN A 60 8.21 -10.09 -6.31
C GLN A 60 7.69 -8.67 -6.01
N HIS A 61 6.56 -8.57 -5.30
CA HIS A 61 5.96 -7.30 -4.88
C HIS A 61 6.84 -6.50 -3.90
N CYS A 62 7.71 -7.18 -3.14
CA CYS A 62 8.67 -6.55 -2.23
C CYS A 62 9.89 -5.95 -2.96
N ARG A 63 10.24 -6.44 -4.16
CA ARG A 63 11.34 -5.86 -4.95
C ARG A 63 10.91 -4.62 -5.73
N GLU A 64 9.85 -4.75 -6.51
CA GLU A 64 9.36 -3.69 -7.37
C GLU A 64 7.90 -3.94 -7.73
N MET A 65 7.07 -2.90 -7.62
CA MET A 65 5.72 -2.95 -8.16
C MET A 65 5.66 -2.14 -9.45
N GLN A 66 5.43 -2.84 -10.56
CA GLN A 66 5.19 -2.18 -11.84
C GLN A 66 3.93 -1.33 -11.76
N LEU A 67 4.11 0.00 -11.75
CA LEU A 67 3.01 0.95 -11.64
C LEU A 67 1.98 0.74 -12.75
N GLU A 68 2.46 0.38 -13.93
CA GLU A 68 1.68 0.15 -15.15
C GLU A 68 0.72 -1.04 -15.02
N SER A 69 1.04 -2.01 -14.17
CA SER A 69 0.17 -3.15 -13.89
C SER A 69 -1.04 -2.75 -13.04
N PHE A 70 -0.96 -1.63 -12.31
CA PHE A 70 -2.04 -1.16 -11.45
C PHE A 70 -3.22 -0.58 -12.23
N PRO A 71 -4.45 -0.80 -11.73
CA PRO A 71 -5.63 -0.13 -12.26
C PRO A 71 -5.49 1.38 -12.08
N ALA A 72 -6.17 2.14 -12.94
CA ALA A 72 -6.13 3.60 -12.91
C ALA A 72 -6.42 4.17 -11.51
N THR A 73 -7.39 3.60 -10.79
CA THR A 73 -7.76 4.03 -9.43
C THR A 73 -6.61 3.90 -8.42
N LEU A 74 -5.81 2.82 -8.52
CA LEU A 74 -4.69 2.62 -7.59
C LEU A 74 -3.54 3.55 -7.97
N ARG A 75 -3.25 3.71 -9.27
CA ARG A 75 -2.27 4.71 -9.74
C ARG A 75 -2.62 6.11 -9.29
N ASP A 76 -3.88 6.51 -9.47
CA ASP A 76 -4.38 7.81 -9.05
C ASP A 76 -4.21 7.99 -7.54
N SER A 77 -4.53 6.98 -6.75
CA SER A 77 -4.33 7.00 -5.30
C SER A 77 -2.86 7.21 -4.91
N LEU A 78 -1.90 6.56 -5.60
CA LEU A 78 -0.47 6.76 -5.36
C LEU A 78 -0.02 8.17 -5.74
N ILE A 79 -0.51 8.71 -6.85
CA ILE A 79 -0.23 10.08 -7.31
C ILE A 79 -0.77 11.09 -6.29
N VAL A 80 -2.01 10.89 -5.82
CA VAL A 80 -2.62 11.72 -4.79
C VAL A 80 -1.77 11.68 -3.52
N CYS A 81 -1.34 10.49 -3.07
CA CYS A 81 -0.48 10.34 -1.90
C CYS A 81 0.82 11.12 -2.02
N ARG A 82 1.48 11.05 -3.19
CA ARG A 82 2.67 11.85 -3.50
C ARG A 82 2.37 13.34 -3.43
N ASN A 83 1.26 13.79 -4.02
CA ASN A 83 0.86 15.19 -4.03
C ASN A 83 0.50 15.74 -2.64
N VAL A 84 -0.04 14.91 -1.75
CA VAL A 84 -0.35 15.31 -0.36
C VAL A 84 0.83 15.12 0.60
N GLY A 85 1.98 14.64 0.13
CA GLY A 85 3.19 14.44 0.94
C GLY A 85 3.17 13.19 1.82
N ILE A 86 2.30 12.21 1.52
CA ILE A 86 2.23 10.93 2.22
C ILE A 86 3.05 9.89 1.46
N ARG A 87 4.07 9.33 2.11
CA ARG A 87 4.99 8.36 1.49
C ARG A 87 4.53 6.91 1.57
N TYR A 88 3.65 6.59 2.51
CA TYR A 88 3.22 5.22 2.75
C TYR A 88 1.73 5.05 2.44
N VAL A 89 1.39 3.99 1.72
CA VAL A 89 0.00 3.62 1.41
C VAL A 89 -0.25 2.20 1.89
N TRP A 90 -1.35 1.99 2.59
CA TRP A 90 -1.81 0.66 2.95
C TRP A 90 -3.02 0.29 2.08
N ILE A 91 -2.98 -0.86 1.41
CA ILE A 91 -4.05 -1.33 0.53
C ILE A 91 -4.46 -2.73 0.96
N ASP A 92 -5.75 -2.93 1.24
CA ASP A 92 -6.30 -4.21 1.70
C ASP A 92 -5.94 -5.39 0.77
N ALA A 93 -6.14 -5.22 -0.55
CA ALA A 93 -5.92 -6.29 -1.53
C ALA A 93 -4.44 -6.67 -1.74
N ARG A 94 -3.50 -5.81 -1.30
CA ARG A 94 -2.06 -5.97 -1.53
C ARG A 94 -1.27 -6.22 -0.23
N CYS A 95 -1.70 -5.64 0.89
CA CYS A 95 -1.03 -5.76 2.17
C CYS A 95 -1.52 -6.97 2.99
N ILE A 96 -2.70 -7.51 2.68
CA ILE A 96 -3.26 -8.73 3.26
C ILE A 96 -2.97 -9.90 2.33
N ILE A 97 -2.46 -11.01 2.88
CA ILE A 97 -2.21 -12.22 2.10
C ILE A 97 -3.54 -12.92 1.86
N GLN A 98 -4.01 -12.92 0.61
CA GLN A 98 -5.32 -13.47 0.24
C GLN A 98 -5.33 -15.01 0.15
N ASP A 99 -4.17 -15.65 0.31
CA ASP A 99 -3.95 -17.10 0.19
C ASP A 99 -3.92 -17.81 1.56
N SER A 100 -3.81 -17.05 2.64
CA SER A 100 -3.70 -17.59 3.99
C SER A 100 -5.03 -17.42 4.69
N SER A 101 -5.61 -18.53 5.17
CA SER A 101 -6.78 -18.54 6.07
C SER A 101 -6.44 -18.12 7.51
N GLU A 102 -5.26 -17.54 7.72
CA GLU A 102 -4.79 -16.99 8.99
C GLU A 102 -4.52 -15.50 8.78
N ASP A 103 -5.49 -14.66 9.11
CA ASP A 103 -5.31 -13.24 9.44
C ASP A 103 -6.15 -12.93 10.68
#